data_AF-A0A2B7Z2Y0-F1
#
_entry.id   AF-A0A2B7Z2Y0-F1
#
_cell.length_a   1.000
_cell.length_b   1.000
_cell.length_c   1.000
_cell.angle_alpha   90.00
_cell.angle_beta   90.00
_cell.angle_gamma   90.00
#
_symmetry.space_group_name_H-M   'P 1'
#
loop_
_entity.id
_entity.type
_entity.pdbx_description
1 polymer ?
#
loop_
_entity_poly.entity_id
_entity_poly.type
_entity_poly.pdbx_seq_one_letter_code
_entity_poly.pdbx_strand_id
1 'polypeptide(L)'
;MASLLPTVNLPLPILLHALGLAGLGIYGTFKGRPAMTGIAATGLGLAYLFTSYMPVEQNQFLHASVPVRLILAALAALKLPTAWASDRNPLLVVALYDGLGALWLGYSLGIYNGRIAGY
;
A
#
# COMPACT_ATOMS: atom_id res chain seq x y z
N MET A 1 17.67 21.43 18.75
CA MET A 1 16.30 21.81 18.37
C MET A 1 15.74 20.66 17.54
N ALA A 2 14.66 20.01 17.98
CA ALA A 2 14.01 18.99 17.17
C ALA A 2 13.50 19.65 15.88
N SER A 3 13.76 19.02 14.73
CA SER A 3 13.14 19.43 13.47
C SER A 3 11.62 19.44 13.65
N LEU A 4 10.97 20.55 13.29
CA LEU A 4 9.50 20.65 13.30
C LEU A 4 8.86 19.75 12.23
N LEU A 5 9.64 19.34 11.23
CA LEU A 5 9.21 18.41 10.20
C LEU A 5 9.82 17.02 10.47
N PRO A 6 9.01 15.96 10.60
CA PRO A 6 9.52 14.61 10.72
C PRO A 6 10.29 14.24 9.45
N THR A 7 11.46 13.60 9.61
CA THR A 7 12.21 13.04 8.49
C THR A 7 11.34 12.04 7.74
N VAL A 8 11.27 12.12 6.42
CA VAL A 8 10.52 11.17 5.59
C VAL A 8 11.50 10.20 4.95
N ASN A 9 11.52 8.96 5.42
CA ASN A 9 12.44 7.91 4.96
C ASN A 9 11.82 6.98 3.91
N LEU A 10 10.54 7.13 3.56
CA LEU A 10 9.92 6.28 2.55
C LEU A 10 10.55 6.50 1.16
N PRO A 11 10.79 5.43 0.38
CA PRO A 11 11.15 5.57 -1.02
C PRO A 11 10.10 6.40 -1.76
N LEU A 12 10.53 7.28 -2.66
CA LEU A 12 9.64 8.22 -3.35
C LEU A 12 8.38 7.57 -3.97
N PRO A 13 8.47 6.40 -4.65
CA PRO A 13 7.28 5.74 -5.18
C PRO A 13 6.28 5.31 -4.10
N ILE A 14 6.76 4.88 -2.92
CA ILE A 14 5.90 4.48 -1.79
C ILE A 14 5.30 5.70 -1.12
N LEU A 15 6.03 6.81 -1.02
CA LEU A 15 5.49 8.07 -0.52
C LEU A 15 4.36 8.59 -1.41
N LEU A 16 4.54 8.59 -2.74
CA LEU A 16 3.50 8.99 -3.69
C LEU A 16 2.28 8.06 -3.61
N HIS A 17 2.51 6.75 -3.49
CA HIS A 17 1.44 5.77 -3.28
C HIS A 17 0.65 6.04 -1.98
N ALA A 18 1.34 6.32 -0.87
CA ALA A 18 0.74 6.61 0.42
C ALA A 18 -0.08 7.90 0.41
N LEU A 19 0.45 8.98 -0.18
CA LEU A 19 -0.26 10.23 -0.39
C LEU A 19 -1.48 10.04 -1.29
N GLY A 20 -1.33 9.27 -2.37
CA GLY A 20 -2.43 8.92 -3.29
C GLY A 20 -3.54 8.14 -2.59
N LEU A 21 -3.20 7.10 -1.82
CA LEU A 21 -4.15 6.31 -1.05
C LEU A 21 -4.89 7.16 0.00
N ALA A 22 -4.17 7.99 0.74
CA ALA A 22 -4.78 8.87 1.73
C ALA A 22 -5.70 9.91 1.07
N GLY A 23 -5.23 10.60 0.03
CA GLY A 23 -6.00 11.62 -0.67
C GLY A 23 -7.24 11.06 -1.38
N LEU A 24 -7.07 9.99 -2.16
CA LEU A 24 -8.17 9.32 -2.85
C LEU A 24 -9.13 8.64 -1.87
N GLY A 25 -8.62 8.10 -0.75
CA GLY A 25 -9.43 7.53 0.31
C GLY A 25 -10.32 8.57 1.00
N ILE A 26 -9.74 9.72 1.36
CA ILE A 26 -10.49 10.84 1.95
C ILE A 26 -11.55 11.32 0.95
N TYR A 27 -11.15 11.56 -0.31
CA TYR A 27 -12.09 11.95 -1.35
C TYR A 27 -13.21 10.91 -1.52
N GLY A 28 -12.86 9.63 -1.61
CA GLY A 28 -13.79 8.52 -1.76
C GLY A 28 -14.74 8.35 -0.57
N THR A 29 -14.33 8.76 0.64
CA THR A 29 -15.17 8.74 1.84
C THR A 29 -16.33 9.74 1.75
N PHE A 30 -16.07 10.95 1.23
CA PHE A 30 -17.06 12.04 1.21
C PHE A 30 -17.76 12.22 -0.14
N LYS A 31 -17.12 11.83 -1.25
CA LYS A 31 -17.60 12.08 -2.62
C LYS A 31 -17.72 10.79 -3.45
N GLY A 32 -17.10 9.68 -3.01
CA GLY A 32 -17.16 8.38 -3.67
C GLY A 32 -18.14 7.42 -2.99
N ARG A 33 -18.44 6.30 -3.68
CA ARG A 33 -19.11 5.14 -3.09
C ARG A 33 -18.27 3.89 -3.38
N PRO A 34 -18.10 2.96 -2.42
CA PRO A 34 -18.62 2.95 -1.04
C PRO A 34 -17.69 3.67 -0.03
N ALA A 35 -18.29 4.40 0.93
CA ALA A 35 -17.54 5.18 1.93
C ALA A 35 -16.55 4.35 2.76
N MET A 36 -16.89 3.10 3.11
CA MET A 36 -16.00 2.20 3.84
C MET A 36 -14.70 1.88 3.09
N THR A 37 -14.75 1.79 1.76
CA THR A 37 -13.55 1.62 0.92
C THR A 37 -12.67 2.86 0.99
N GLY A 38 -13.28 4.06 1.01
CA GLY A 38 -12.57 5.31 1.22
C GLY A 38 -11.87 5.37 2.59
N ILE A 39 -12.56 4.96 3.66
CA ILE A 39 -11.99 4.89 5.01
C ILE A 39 -10.84 3.89 5.05
N ALA A 40 -11.00 2.70 4.47
CA ALA A 40 -9.96 1.68 4.43
C ALA A 40 -8.71 2.16 3.65
N ALA A 41 -8.90 2.76 2.48
CA ALA A 41 -7.81 3.34 1.68
C ALA A 41 -7.09 4.47 2.44
N THR A 42 -7.86 5.33 3.13
CA THR A 42 -7.31 6.39 3.99
C THR A 42 -6.44 5.78 5.09
N GLY A 43 -6.97 4.79 5.81
CA GLY A 43 -6.25 4.11 6.89
C GLY A 43 -4.94 3.50 6.41
N LEU A 44 -4.94 2.83 5.25
CA LEU A 44 -3.73 2.26 4.64
C LEU A 44 -2.71 3.33 4.27
N GLY A 45 -3.15 4.42 3.61
CA GLY A 45 -2.27 5.53 3.23
C GLY A 45 -1.65 6.20 4.47
N LEU A 46 -2.47 6.46 5.50
CA LEU A 46 -2.00 7.03 6.76
C LEU A 46 -1.02 6.12 7.48
N ALA A 47 -1.19 4.80 7.46
CA ALA A 47 -0.25 3.88 8.09
C ALA A 47 1.17 4.00 7.50
N TYR A 48 1.29 4.17 6.18
CA TYR A 48 2.58 4.49 5.55
C TYR A 48 3.10 5.87 5.98
N LEU A 49 2.26 6.91 5.91
CA LEU A 49 2.68 8.28 6.22
C LEU A 49 3.13 8.43 7.68
N PHE A 50 2.39 7.85 8.62
CA PHE A 50 2.72 7.89 10.05
C PHE A 50 3.88 6.98 10.43
N THR A 51 4.27 6.01 9.62
CA THR A 51 5.50 5.21 9.84
C THR A 51 6.70 5.74 9.06
N SER A 52 6.52 6.78 8.24
CA SER A 52 7.56 7.32 7.36
C SER A 52 8.77 7.91 8.10
N TYR A 53 8.62 8.23 9.39
CA TYR A 53 9.71 8.68 10.24
C TYR A 53 10.74 7.58 10.55
N MET A 54 10.37 6.30 10.42
CA MET A 54 11.29 5.19 10.65
C MET A 54 12.18 4.94 9.42
N PRO A 55 13.49 4.68 9.61
CA PRO A 55 14.35 4.18 8.54
C PRO A 55 13.75 2.95 7.85
N VAL A 56 13.98 2.80 6.55
CA VAL A 56 13.38 1.74 5.71
C VAL A 56 13.69 0.35 6.26
N GLU A 57 14.88 0.15 6.80
CA GLU A 57 15.37 -1.10 7.35
C GLU A 57 14.63 -1.52 8.63
N GLN A 58 14.04 -0.55 9.33
CA GLN A 58 13.35 -0.74 10.62
C GLN A 58 11.83 -0.60 10.50
N ASN A 59 11.31 -0.21 9.34
CA ASN A 59 9.89 0.06 9.16
C ASN A 59 9.11 -1.25 8.93
N GLN A 60 8.73 -1.93 10.01
CA GLN A 60 8.00 -3.20 9.95
C GLN A 60 6.71 -3.13 9.12
N PHE A 61 6.01 -1.99 9.09
CA PHE A 61 4.81 -1.83 8.27
C PHE A 61 5.14 -1.87 6.77
N LEU A 62 6.21 -1.19 6.36
CA LEU A 62 6.70 -1.20 4.98
C LEU A 62 7.11 -2.61 4.53
N HIS A 63 7.81 -3.35 5.38
CA HIS A 63 8.20 -4.74 5.09
C HIS A 63 6.96 -5.64 5.00
N ALA A 64 6.08 -5.59 6.01
CA ALA A 64 4.86 -6.41 6.06
C ALA A 64 3.92 -6.14 4.87
N SER A 65 3.94 -4.95 4.29
CA SER A 65 3.08 -4.64 3.16
C SER A 65 3.44 -5.41 1.89
N VAL A 66 4.68 -5.88 1.72
CA VAL A 66 5.11 -6.68 0.56
C VAL A 66 4.31 -7.99 0.46
N PRO A 67 4.38 -8.93 1.42
CA PRO A 67 3.62 -10.17 1.32
C PRO A 67 2.11 -9.93 1.33
N VAL A 68 1.62 -8.93 2.07
CA VAL A 68 0.19 -8.58 2.09
C VAL A 68 -0.28 -8.21 0.68
N ARG A 69 0.42 -7.30 0.00
CA ARG A 69 0.04 -6.86 -1.35
C ARG A 69 0.18 -7.98 -2.39
N LEU A 70 1.17 -8.86 -2.25
CA LEU A 70 1.28 -10.05 -3.11
C LEU A 70 0.09 -11.00 -2.93
N ILE A 71 -0.31 -11.28 -1.68
CA ILE A 71 -1.47 -12.13 -1.41
C ILE A 71 -2.75 -11.49 -1.95
N LEU A 72 -2.95 -10.19 -1.74
CA LEU A 72 -4.12 -9.47 -2.26
C LEU A 72 -4.15 -9.44 -3.79
N ALA A 73 -3.01 -9.23 -4.44
CA ALA A 73 -2.89 -9.29 -5.89
C ALA A 73 -3.19 -10.70 -6.43
N ALA A 74 -2.71 -11.75 -5.76
CA ALA A 74 -3.02 -13.13 -6.11
C ALA A 74 -4.52 -13.44 -5.96
N LEU A 75 -5.14 -13.03 -4.84
CA LEU A 75 -6.58 -13.18 -4.63
C LEU A 75 -7.39 -12.44 -5.70
N ALA A 76 -6.98 -11.21 -6.06
CA ALA A 76 -7.62 -10.44 -7.12
C ALA A 76 -7.50 -11.15 -8.47
N ALA A 77 -6.30 -11.64 -8.82
CA ALA A 77 -6.04 -12.37 -10.05
C ALA A 77 -6.86 -13.68 -10.14
N LEU A 78 -6.97 -14.42 -9.03
CA LEU A 78 -7.78 -15.63 -8.94
C LEU A 78 -9.28 -15.34 -9.05
N LYS A 79 -9.75 -14.18 -8.61
CA LYS A 79 -11.17 -13.78 -8.73
C LYS A 79 -11.55 -13.35 -10.15
N LEU A 80 -10.61 -12.80 -10.93
CA LEU A 80 -10.87 -12.25 -12.27
C LEU A 80 -11.66 -13.16 -13.23
N PRO A 81 -11.39 -14.48 -13.34
CA PRO A 81 -12.12 -15.36 -14.25
C PRO A 81 -13.62 -15.47 -13.93
N THR A 82 -14.00 -15.27 -12.67
CA THR A 82 -15.38 -15.38 -12.17
C THR A 82 -15.99 -14.02 -11.79
N ALA A 83 -15.29 -12.92 -12.08
CA ALA A 83 -15.71 -11.59 -11.70
C ALA A 83 -16.82 -11.04 -12.60
N TRP A 84 -17.75 -10.31 -11.99
CA TRP A 84 -18.75 -9.55 -12.73
C TRP A 84 -18.09 -8.39 -13.47
N ALA A 85 -18.68 -7.93 -14.58
CA ALA A 85 -18.09 -6.88 -15.41
C ALA A 85 -17.79 -5.59 -14.63
N SER A 86 -18.63 -5.26 -13.63
CA SER A 86 -18.45 -4.11 -12.73
C SER A 86 -17.15 -4.19 -11.91
N ASP A 87 -16.70 -5.40 -11.59
CA ASP A 87 -15.61 -5.63 -10.62
C ASP A 87 -14.28 -5.93 -11.31
N ARG A 88 -14.29 -6.21 -12.62
CA ARG A 88 -13.09 -6.58 -13.38
C ARG A 88 -12.01 -5.50 -13.34
N ASN A 89 -12.38 -4.24 -13.56
CA ASN A 89 -11.40 -3.14 -13.57
C ASN A 89 -10.73 -2.95 -12.21
N PRO A 90 -11.47 -2.84 -11.09
CA PRO A 90 -10.86 -2.81 -9.75
C PRO A 90 -9.95 -4.01 -9.47
N LEU A 91 -10.39 -5.23 -9.82
CA LEU A 91 -9.58 -6.45 -9.62
C LEU A 91 -8.31 -6.46 -10.48
N LEU A 92 -8.38 -5.97 -11.72
CA LEU A 92 -7.21 -5.82 -12.59
C LEU A 92 -6.23 -4.80 -12.02
N VAL A 93 -6.74 -3.65 -11.53
CA VAL A 93 -5.90 -2.63 -10.90
C VAL A 93 -5.19 -3.22 -9.68
N VAL A 94 -5.88 -3.93 -8.79
CA VAL A 94 -5.22 -4.57 -7.63
C VAL A 94 -4.20 -5.63 -8.09
N ALA A 95 -4.59 -6.54 -8.98
CA ALA A 95 -3.71 -7.59 -9.45
C ALA A 95 -2.41 -7.05 -10.08
N LEU A 96 -2.51 -5.98 -10.87
CA LEU A 96 -1.38 -5.41 -11.58
C LEU A 96 -0.63 -4.37 -10.75
N TYR A 97 -1.31 -3.34 -10.24
CA TYR A 97 -0.67 -2.25 -9.52
C TYR A 97 -0.11 -2.69 -8.17
N ASP A 98 -0.88 -3.43 -7.37
CA ASP A 98 -0.37 -3.96 -6.09
C ASP A 98 0.59 -5.12 -6.30
N GLY A 99 0.33 -5.98 -7.29
CA GLY A 99 1.27 -7.05 -7.64
C GLY A 99 2.64 -6.51 -8.05
N LEU A 100 2.70 -5.66 -9.07
CA LEU A 100 3.96 -5.05 -9.53
C LEU A 100 4.58 -4.15 -8.46
N GLY A 101 3.78 -3.38 -7.73
CA GLY A 101 4.25 -2.54 -6.64
C GLY A 101 4.89 -3.33 -5.50
N ALA A 102 4.33 -4.48 -5.16
CA ALA A 102 4.87 -5.37 -4.13
C ALA A 102 6.12 -6.12 -4.61
N LEU A 103 6.15 -6.56 -5.88
CA LEU A 103 7.33 -7.16 -6.48
C LEU A 103 8.50 -6.17 -6.51
N TRP A 104 8.24 -4.94 -6.97
CA TRP A 104 9.27 -3.91 -6.98
C TRP A 104 9.74 -3.54 -5.57
N LEU A 105 8.81 -3.37 -4.61
CA LEU A 105 9.18 -3.06 -3.22
C LEU A 105 9.99 -4.21 -2.60
N GLY A 106 9.54 -5.46 -2.71
CA GLY A 106 10.27 -6.61 -2.19
C GLY A 106 11.65 -6.77 -2.83
N TYR A 107 11.78 -6.51 -4.14
CA TYR A 107 13.07 -6.46 -4.82
C TYR A 107 13.96 -5.35 -4.23
N SER A 108 13.42 -4.15 -4.02
CA SER A 108 14.18 -3.02 -3.46
C SER A 108 14.62 -3.23 -2.01
N LEU A 109 13.83 -3.97 -1.22
CA LEU A 109 14.16 -4.33 0.16
C LEU A 109 15.07 -5.57 0.25
N GLY A 110 15.19 -6.33 -0.84
CA GLY A 110 15.92 -7.61 -0.89
C GLY A 110 15.21 -8.77 -0.18
N ILE A 111 13.99 -8.56 0.32
CA ILE A 111 13.22 -9.53 1.12
C ILE A 111 11.72 -9.44 0.84
N TYR A 112 11.04 -10.58 0.94
CA TYR A 112 9.61 -10.74 0.62
C TYR A 112 8.78 -11.34 1.76
N ASN A 113 9.42 -11.78 2.84
CA ASN A 113 8.76 -12.42 3.99
C ASN A 113 8.05 -11.43 4.92
N GLY A 114 8.21 -10.13 4.66
CA GLY A 114 7.62 -9.05 5.44
C GLY A 114 8.23 -8.81 6.82
N ARG A 115 9.45 -9.30 7.07
CA ARG A 115 10.15 -9.10 8.35
C ARG A 115 11.34 -8.17 8.17
N ILE A 116 11.53 -7.25 9.10
CA ILE A 116 12.79 -6.52 9.19
C ILE A 116 13.97 -7.47 9.49
N ALA A 117 15.18 -7.07 9.13
CA ALA A 117 16.37 -7.87 9.43
C ALA A 117 16.51 -8.06 10.96
N GLY A 118 16.68 -9.31 11.40
CA GLY A 118 16.87 -9.68 12.81
C GLY A 118 15.63 -10.21 13.54
N TYR A 119 14.48 -10.40 12.85
CA TYR A 119 13.26 -11.00 13.40
C TYR A 119 12.65 -12.06 12.45
#